data_AF-A0A2U8U7J4-F1
#
_entry.id   AF-A0A2U8U7J4-F1
#
_cell.length_a   1.000
_cell.length_b   1.000
_cell.length_c   1.000
_cell.angle_alpha   90.00
_cell.angle_beta   90.00
_cell.angle_gamma   90.00
#
_symmetry.space_group_name_H-M   'P 1'
#
loop_
_entity.id
_entity.type
_entity.pdbx_description
1 polymer ?
#
loop_
_entity_poly.entity_id
_entity_poly.type
_entity_poly.pdbx_seq_one_letter_code
_entity_poly.pdbx_strand_id
1 'polypeptide(L)'
;EAVTEVLWHEEVGVWLDYDLINEKKRDYFYPSNLAPLFTGCYDKKNEGDIVKGVMKYLQKTNVMVNLGGIPASLEHSGEQWDYPNSWPPLVYIMIYGLDRVDDTFAKELAYEIAERWIRANYKGFKETHAMSEKYDATIPGGYGGGGEYELQLGFGWTNGVIMDLLVKYGDRLTP
;
A
#
# COMPACT_ATOMS: atom_id res chain seq x y z
N GLU A 1 8.99 16.35 13.45
CA GLU A 1 8.47 16.73 14.78
C GLU A 1 6.95 16.63 14.82
N ALA A 2 6.17 17.56 14.26
CA ALA A 2 4.69 17.52 14.35
C ALA A 2 4.03 16.20 13.88
N VAL A 3 4.49 15.62 12.77
CA VAL A 3 3.98 14.32 12.28
C VAL A 3 4.18 13.20 13.31
N THR A 4 5.33 13.18 13.97
CA THR A 4 5.62 12.20 15.03
C THR A 4 4.73 12.47 16.24
N GLU A 5 4.68 13.71 16.74
CA GLU A 5 3.89 14.05 17.93
C GLU A 5 2.40 13.72 17.78
N VAL A 6 1.82 14.06 16.63
CA VAL A 6 0.38 13.95 16.42
C VAL A 6 -0.02 12.55 15.94
N LEU A 7 0.72 11.97 14.98
CA LEU A 7 0.26 10.80 14.23
C LEU A 7 0.95 9.50 14.67
N TRP A 8 2.18 9.52 15.17
CA TRP A 8 2.89 8.29 15.56
C TRP A 8 2.24 7.63 16.78
N HIS A 9 1.87 6.35 16.66
CA HIS A 9 1.31 5.57 17.75
C HIS A 9 2.31 4.49 18.19
N GLU A 10 2.97 4.69 19.33
CA GLU A 10 4.06 3.81 19.79
C GLU A 10 3.61 2.34 19.95
N GLU A 11 2.46 2.09 20.57
CA GLU A 11 1.99 0.71 20.81
C GLU A 11 1.57 -0.03 19.53
N VAL A 12 1.06 0.70 18.53
CA VAL A 12 0.64 0.13 17.24
C VAL A 12 1.85 0.03 16.30
N GLY A 13 2.82 0.92 16.42
CA GLY A 13 4.05 0.95 15.63
C GLY A 13 3.89 1.59 14.25
N VAL A 14 2.93 2.51 14.08
CA VAL A 14 2.68 3.18 12.79
C VAL A 14 2.09 4.58 13.02
N TRP A 15 2.05 5.40 11.97
CA TRP A 15 1.30 6.67 11.99
C TRP A 15 -0.18 6.41 11.71
N LEU A 16 -1.03 7.01 12.53
CA LEU A 16 -2.49 6.91 12.44
C LEU A 16 -3.10 8.30 12.37
N ASP A 17 -4.23 8.41 11.68
CA ASP A 17 -5.02 9.63 11.68
C ASP A 17 -5.45 10.00 13.11
N TYR A 18 -5.47 11.30 13.40
CA TYR A 18 -5.89 11.83 14.69
C TYR A 18 -7.29 12.43 14.59
N ASP A 19 -8.20 11.92 15.43
CA ASP A 19 -9.53 12.46 15.58
C ASP A 19 -9.50 13.65 16.54
N LEU A 20 -9.69 14.86 15.99
CA LEU A 20 -9.68 16.10 16.77
C LEU A 20 -10.90 16.26 17.68
N ILE A 21 -12.03 15.62 17.37
CA ILE A 21 -13.27 15.74 18.16
C ILE A 21 -13.19 14.83 19.38
N ASN A 22 -12.67 13.62 19.18
CA ASN A 22 -12.57 12.60 20.22
C ASN A 22 -11.18 12.53 20.87
N GLU A 23 -10.26 13.40 20.44
CA GLU A 23 -8.87 13.49 20.91
C GLU A 23 -8.16 12.13 20.95
N LYS A 24 -8.31 11.33 19.89
CA LYS A 24 -7.76 9.97 19.83
C LYS A 24 -7.21 9.63 18.46
N LYS A 25 -6.20 8.76 18.45
CA LYS A 25 -5.71 8.13 17.22
C LYS A 25 -6.69 7.07 16.74
N ARG A 26 -6.86 6.96 15.43
CA ARG A 26 -7.75 6.01 14.77
C ARG A 26 -6.98 4.76 14.39
N ASP A 27 -7.13 3.69 15.17
CA ASP A 27 -6.45 2.40 14.94
C ASP A 27 -7.13 1.58 13.82
N TYR A 28 -7.06 2.13 12.61
CA TYR A 28 -7.53 1.49 11.38
C TYR A 28 -6.38 1.28 10.42
N PHE A 29 -6.46 0.23 9.61
CA PHE A 29 -5.50 0.01 8.54
C PHE A 29 -5.83 0.84 7.31
N TYR A 30 -4.84 1.63 6.90
CA TYR A 30 -4.77 2.28 5.59
C TYR A 30 -3.31 2.24 5.12
N PRO A 31 -3.03 1.99 3.82
CA PRO A 31 -1.66 2.08 3.29
C PRO A 31 -1.02 3.46 3.49
N SER A 32 -1.84 4.53 3.57
CA SER A 32 -1.40 5.89 3.87
C SER A 32 -0.75 6.04 5.25
N ASN A 33 -0.96 5.10 6.17
CA ASN A 33 -0.27 5.06 7.46
C ASN A 33 1.26 4.97 7.28
N LEU A 34 1.74 4.49 6.12
CA LEU A 34 3.16 4.43 5.77
C LEU A 34 3.64 5.65 4.97
N ALA A 35 2.80 6.65 4.72
CA ALA A 35 3.18 7.87 3.99
C ALA A 35 4.38 8.61 4.62
N PRO A 36 4.57 8.64 5.95
CA PRO A 36 5.79 9.20 6.54
C PRO A 36 7.06 8.43 6.18
N LEU A 37 7.01 7.09 6.08
CA LEU A 37 8.13 6.32 5.51
C LEU A 37 8.38 6.73 4.06
N PHE A 38 7.31 6.81 3.26
CA PHE A 38 7.37 7.24 1.87
C PHE A 38 7.81 8.70 1.65
N THR A 39 7.74 9.57 2.65
CA THR A 39 8.19 10.97 2.49
C THR A 39 9.51 11.23 3.21
N GLY A 40 9.96 10.30 4.06
CA GLY A 40 11.06 10.53 4.99
C GLY A 40 10.68 11.51 6.11
N CYS A 41 9.39 11.78 6.33
CA CYS A 41 8.90 12.75 7.30
C CYS A 41 8.83 12.16 8.72
N TYR A 42 9.96 11.71 9.24
CA TYR A 42 10.11 11.17 10.59
C TYR A 42 11.56 11.34 11.08
N ASP A 43 11.81 11.12 12.38
CA ASP A 43 13.17 11.20 12.91
C ASP A 43 13.99 9.98 12.48
N LYS A 44 14.95 10.21 11.58
CA LYS A 44 15.86 9.21 11.04
C LYS A 44 16.74 8.56 12.09
N LYS A 45 16.97 9.20 13.25
CA LYS A 45 17.72 8.60 14.36
C LYS A 45 17.01 7.36 14.93
N ASN A 46 15.69 7.29 14.79
CA ASN A 46 14.85 6.21 15.30
C ASN A 46 14.41 5.24 14.19
N GLU A 47 14.99 5.31 12.98
CA GLU A 47 14.54 4.53 11.81
C GLU A 47 14.45 3.03 12.12
N GLY A 48 15.44 2.46 12.81
CA GLY A 48 15.44 1.04 13.16
C GLY A 48 14.27 0.62 14.06
N ASP A 49 13.84 1.45 15.01
CA ASP A 49 12.70 1.13 15.89
C ASP A 49 11.36 1.38 15.20
N ILE A 50 11.28 2.44 14.40
CA ILE A 50 10.13 2.74 13.54
C ILE A 50 9.87 1.57 12.58
N VAL A 51 10.90 1.08 11.89
CA VAL A 51 10.77 -0.04 10.96
C VAL A 51 10.32 -1.30 11.67
N LYS A 52 10.88 -1.63 12.85
CA LYS A 52 10.40 -2.77 13.65
C LYS A 52 8.92 -2.64 14.01
N GLY A 53 8.47 -1.44 14.37
CA GLY A 53 7.05 -1.14 14.64
C GLY A 53 6.19 -1.39 13.40
N VAL A 54 6.57 -0.83 12.26
CA VAL A 54 5.83 -0.95 11.00
C VAL A 54 5.75 -2.41 10.54
N MET A 55 6.85 -3.18 10.65
CA MET A 55 6.86 -4.59 10.25
C MET A 55 5.92 -5.43 11.14
N LYS A 56 5.91 -5.19 12.47
CA LYS A 56 4.96 -5.83 13.39
C LYS A 56 3.52 -5.45 13.07
N TYR A 57 3.28 -4.18 12.74
CA TYR A 57 1.96 -3.67 12.36
C TYR A 57 1.43 -4.36 11.09
N LEU A 58 2.24 -4.45 10.04
CA LEU A 58 1.86 -5.13 8.80
C LEU A 58 1.62 -6.63 9.00
N GLN A 59 2.40 -7.28 9.87
CA GLN A 59 2.16 -8.66 10.26
C GLN A 59 0.82 -8.81 11.01
N LYS A 60 0.53 -7.93 11.97
CA LYS A 60 -0.70 -7.96 12.79
C LYS A 60 -1.95 -7.73 11.96
N THR A 61 -1.91 -6.80 11.01
CA THR A 61 -3.04 -6.48 10.12
C THR A 61 -3.30 -7.59 9.09
N ASN A 62 -2.33 -8.47 8.86
CA ASN A 62 -2.42 -9.60 7.94
C ASN A 62 -2.82 -9.19 6.50
N VAL A 63 -2.50 -7.95 6.11
CA VAL A 63 -2.88 -7.38 4.80
C VAL A 63 -2.23 -8.12 3.64
N MET A 64 -1.13 -8.83 3.90
CA MET A 64 -0.42 -9.67 2.93
C MET A 64 -1.17 -10.94 2.53
N VAL A 65 -2.30 -11.28 3.18
CA VAL A 65 -3.19 -12.38 2.73
C VAL A 65 -3.84 -12.09 1.37
N ASN A 66 -3.92 -10.81 1.01
CA ASN A 66 -4.48 -10.34 -0.24
C ASN A 66 -3.53 -10.62 -1.41
N LEU A 67 -3.98 -11.44 -2.36
CA LEU A 67 -3.14 -11.95 -3.45
C LEU A 67 -3.13 -11.05 -4.70
N GLY A 68 -4.15 -10.21 -4.87
CA GLY A 68 -4.29 -9.25 -5.97
C GLY A 68 -3.67 -7.87 -5.70
N GLY A 69 -3.30 -7.56 -4.46
CA GLY A 69 -2.70 -6.27 -4.07
C GLY A 69 -2.87 -5.98 -2.58
N ILE A 70 -2.69 -4.72 -2.20
CA ILE A 70 -2.98 -4.23 -0.84
C ILE A 70 -4.29 -3.43 -0.88
N PRO A 71 -5.29 -3.76 -0.05
CA PRO A 71 -6.55 -3.04 -0.07
C PRO A 71 -6.39 -1.63 0.50
N ALA A 72 -7.26 -0.70 0.08
CA ALA A 72 -7.25 0.68 0.54
C ALA A 72 -7.56 0.81 2.03
N SER A 73 -8.37 -0.09 2.57
CA SER A 73 -8.65 -0.27 3.98
C SER A 73 -9.02 -1.74 4.27
N LEU A 74 -9.38 -2.05 5.52
CA LEU A 74 -10.03 -3.32 5.88
C LEU A 74 -11.54 -3.16 6.15
N GLU A 75 -12.10 -2.01 5.82
CA GLU A 75 -13.51 -1.67 6.05
C GLU A 75 -14.39 -2.14 4.89
N HIS A 76 -15.56 -2.69 5.19
CA HIS A 76 -16.51 -3.22 4.19
C HIS A 76 -17.66 -2.24 3.95
N SER A 77 -17.34 -1.01 3.56
CA SER A 77 -18.32 0.07 3.41
C SER A 77 -19.11 0.01 2.09
N GLY A 78 -18.53 -0.59 1.04
CA GLY A 78 -19.04 -0.50 -0.34
C GLY A 78 -18.53 0.72 -1.12
N GLU A 79 -17.74 1.59 -0.48
CA GLU A 79 -17.12 2.75 -1.10
C GLU A 79 -15.88 2.39 -1.94
N GLN A 80 -15.48 3.29 -2.84
CA GLN A 80 -14.37 2.99 -3.75
C GLN A 80 -13.00 2.91 -3.07
N TRP A 81 -12.82 3.62 -1.96
CA TRP A 81 -11.56 3.73 -1.22
C TRP A 81 -11.51 2.81 0.01
N ASP A 82 -12.27 1.72 -0.05
CA ASP A 82 -12.35 0.71 1.02
C ASP A 82 -12.21 -0.71 0.45
N TYR A 83 -12.18 -1.70 1.34
CA TYR A 83 -12.04 -3.11 0.97
C TYR A 83 -13.16 -3.56 0.00
N PRO A 84 -12.85 -4.33 -1.07
CA PRO A 84 -11.55 -4.95 -1.40
C PRO A 84 -10.70 -4.13 -2.38
N ASN A 85 -11.04 -2.87 -2.65
CA ASN A 85 -10.38 -2.11 -3.71
C ASN A 85 -8.91 -1.81 -3.37
N SER A 86 -8.04 -2.01 -4.36
CA SER A 86 -6.62 -1.70 -4.33
C SER A 86 -6.30 -0.62 -5.34
N TRP A 87 -5.65 0.44 -4.88
CA TRP A 87 -5.31 1.59 -5.72
C TRP A 87 -3.80 1.66 -5.97
N PRO A 88 -3.36 1.79 -7.23
CA PRO A 88 -1.96 1.95 -7.59
C PRO A 88 -1.17 2.97 -6.72
N PRO A 89 -1.66 4.19 -6.46
CA PRO A 89 -0.92 5.15 -5.62
C PRO A 89 -0.73 4.68 -4.16
N LEU A 90 -1.70 3.98 -3.58
CA LEU A 90 -1.62 3.49 -2.20
C LEU A 90 -0.61 2.34 -2.09
N VAL A 91 -0.64 1.41 -3.05
CA VAL A 91 0.35 0.32 -3.13
C VAL A 91 1.75 0.90 -3.34
N TYR A 92 1.89 1.93 -4.19
CA TYR A 92 3.14 2.61 -4.44
C TYR A 92 3.73 3.26 -3.17
N ILE A 93 2.91 3.97 -2.38
CA ILE A 93 3.34 4.54 -1.09
C ILE A 93 3.92 3.47 -0.18
N MET A 94 3.26 2.32 -0.08
CA MET A 94 3.70 1.23 0.78
C MET A 94 5.02 0.61 0.28
N ILE A 95 5.12 0.30 -1.01
CA ILE A 95 6.36 -0.25 -1.62
C ILE A 95 7.54 0.72 -1.41
N TYR A 96 7.39 1.98 -1.80
CA TYR A 96 8.49 2.95 -1.73
C TYR A 96 8.78 3.47 -0.33
N GLY A 97 7.84 3.33 0.61
CA GLY A 97 8.09 3.58 2.02
C GLY A 97 9.00 2.50 2.63
N LEU A 98 8.70 1.23 2.33
CA LEU A 98 9.46 0.08 2.82
C LEU A 98 10.82 -0.08 2.12
N ASP A 99 10.92 0.22 0.83
CA ASP A 99 12.18 0.06 0.08
C ASP A 99 13.25 1.08 0.48
N ARG A 100 12.86 2.25 0.98
CA ARG A 100 13.79 3.36 1.23
C ARG A 100 14.49 3.31 2.57
N VAL A 101 13.97 2.55 3.53
CA VAL A 101 14.60 2.40 4.84
C VAL A 101 15.79 1.47 4.73
N ASP A 102 16.80 1.65 5.58
CA ASP A 102 17.99 0.77 5.57
C ASP A 102 17.76 -0.52 6.38
N ASP A 103 16.76 -1.30 5.97
CA ASP A 103 16.41 -2.58 6.57
C ASP A 103 16.16 -3.64 5.49
N THR A 104 16.88 -4.77 5.56
CA THR A 104 16.80 -5.84 4.57
C THR A 104 15.42 -6.49 4.51
N PHE A 105 14.74 -6.67 5.65
CA PHE A 105 13.44 -7.32 5.68
C PHE A 105 12.34 -6.41 5.12
N ALA A 106 12.42 -5.10 5.40
CA ALA A 106 11.53 -4.12 4.81
C ALA A 106 11.70 -4.03 3.28
N LYS A 107 12.94 -4.01 2.79
CA LYS A 107 13.23 -4.04 1.34
C LYS A 107 12.73 -5.32 0.67
N GLU A 108 12.85 -6.47 1.33
CA GLU A 108 12.33 -7.73 0.79
C GLU A 108 10.80 -7.74 0.74
N LEU A 109 10.13 -7.25 1.78
CA LEU A 109 8.69 -7.10 1.79
C LEU A 109 8.21 -6.12 0.70
N ALA A 110 8.94 -5.02 0.49
CA ALA A 110 8.65 -4.07 -0.59
C ALA A 110 8.68 -4.76 -1.96
N TYR A 111 9.68 -5.61 -2.20
CA TYR A 111 9.78 -6.42 -3.41
C TYR A 111 8.64 -7.44 -3.53
N GLU A 112 8.30 -8.16 -2.46
CA GLU A 112 7.20 -9.12 -2.46
C GLU A 112 5.87 -8.46 -2.84
N ILE A 113 5.58 -7.28 -2.28
CA ILE A 113 4.39 -6.48 -2.63
C ILE A 113 4.44 -6.06 -4.09
N ALA A 114 5.59 -5.57 -4.57
CA ALA A 114 5.78 -5.12 -5.94
C ALA A 114 5.60 -6.26 -6.95
N GLU A 115 6.24 -7.42 -6.73
CA GLU A 115 6.12 -8.60 -7.56
C GLU A 115 4.65 -9.05 -7.66
N ARG A 116 3.97 -9.16 -6.52
CA ARG A 116 2.55 -9.54 -6.49
C ARG A 116 1.69 -8.55 -7.26
N TRP A 117 1.91 -7.26 -7.05
CA TRP A 117 1.17 -6.21 -7.74
C TRP A 117 1.38 -6.24 -9.26
N ILE A 118 2.63 -6.36 -9.71
CA ILE A 118 2.97 -6.49 -11.13
C ILE A 118 2.29 -7.72 -11.74
N ARG A 119 2.39 -8.88 -11.10
CA ARG A 119 1.80 -10.13 -11.61
C ARG A 119 0.27 -10.07 -11.65
N ALA A 120 -0.37 -9.50 -10.63
CA ALA A 120 -1.82 -9.33 -10.61
C ALA A 120 -2.29 -8.39 -11.73
N ASN A 121 -1.62 -7.25 -11.91
CA ASN A 121 -1.93 -6.30 -12.97
C ASN A 121 -1.70 -6.89 -14.36
N TYR A 122 -0.60 -7.62 -14.55
CA TYR A 122 -0.30 -8.31 -15.81
C TYR A 122 -1.34 -9.37 -16.15
N LYS A 123 -1.84 -10.11 -15.15
CA LYS A 123 -2.94 -11.07 -15.35
C LYS A 123 -4.19 -10.37 -15.86
N GLY A 124 -4.63 -9.29 -15.22
CA GLY A 124 -5.78 -8.50 -15.68
C GLY A 124 -5.57 -7.95 -17.09
N PHE A 125 -4.39 -7.38 -17.35
CA PHE A 125 -4.04 -6.83 -18.66
C PHE A 125 -4.08 -7.88 -19.79
N LYS A 126 -3.67 -9.12 -19.53
CA LYS A 126 -3.74 -10.19 -20.54
C LYS A 126 -5.17 -10.52 -20.96
N GLU A 127 -6.13 -10.34 -20.07
CA GLU A 127 -7.54 -10.64 -20.31
C GLU A 127 -8.28 -9.47 -20.95
N THR A 128 -7.97 -8.23 -20.54
CA THR A 128 -8.70 -7.02 -20.95
C THR A 128 -8.01 -6.20 -22.03
N HIS A 129 -6.70 -6.42 -22.24
CA HIS A 129 -5.81 -5.58 -23.05
C HIS A 129 -5.73 -4.11 -22.59
N ALA A 130 -6.12 -3.82 -21.34
CA ALA A 130 -6.07 -2.48 -20.77
C ALA A 130 -5.81 -2.53 -19.25
N MET A 131 -5.10 -1.52 -18.75
CA MET A 131 -4.88 -1.34 -17.31
C MET A 131 -6.11 -0.71 -16.67
N SER A 132 -6.57 -1.22 -15.53
CA SER A 132 -7.73 -0.69 -14.82
C SER A 132 -7.34 0.46 -13.89
N GLU A 133 -8.28 1.34 -13.57
CA GLU A 133 -8.10 2.39 -12.57
C GLU A 133 -7.72 1.86 -11.18
N LYS A 134 -8.38 0.76 -10.78
CA LYS A 134 -8.25 0.10 -9.49
C LYS A 134 -8.49 -1.41 -9.66
N TYR A 135 -7.96 -2.20 -8.72
CA TYR A 135 -7.99 -3.67 -8.77
C TYR A 135 -8.66 -4.24 -7.52
N ASP A 136 -9.04 -5.51 -7.57
CA ASP A 136 -9.47 -6.26 -6.39
C ASP A 136 -8.24 -6.82 -5.67
N ALA A 137 -8.02 -6.41 -4.42
CA ALA A 137 -6.89 -6.88 -3.62
C ALA A 137 -6.91 -8.40 -3.36
N THR A 138 -8.09 -9.03 -3.39
CA THR A 138 -8.28 -10.44 -3.03
C THR A 138 -8.09 -11.37 -4.22
N ILE A 139 -8.31 -10.88 -5.45
CA ILE A 139 -8.29 -11.68 -6.68
C ILE A 139 -7.20 -11.16 -7.62
N PRO A 140 -6.11 -11.91 -7.88
CA PRO A 140 -5.14 -11.54 -8.90
C PRO A 140 -5.79 -11.40 -10.27
N GLY A 141 -5.60 -10.23 -10.90
CA GLY A 141 -6.22 -9.86 -12.18
C GLY A 141 -7.67 -9.40 -12.07
N GLY A 142 -8.27 -9.44 -10.87
CA GLY A 142 -9.60 -8.89 -10.61
C GLY A 142 -9.58 -7.37 -10.67
N TYR A 143 -10.64 -6.79 -11.23
CA TYR A 143 -10.84 -5.35 -11.23
C TYR A 143 -11.63 -4.93 -9.99
N GLY A 144 -11.34 -3.73 -9.49
CA GLY A 144 -12.10 -3.17 -8.37
C GLY A 144 -13.46 -2.65 -8.81
N GLY A 145 -14.35 -2.44 -7.83
CA GLY A 145 -15.73 -2.00 -8.06
C GLY A 145 -16.19 -0.96 -7.03
N GLY A 146 -17.50 -0.81 -6.89
CA GLY A 146 -18.12 0.05 -5.87
C GLY A 146 -18.08 1.55 -6.18
N GLY A 147 -18.82 2.30 -5.35
CA GLY A 147 -19.02 3.75 -5.40
C GLY A 147 -19.80 4.28 -6.62
N GLU A 148 -19.52 5.55 -6.96
CA GLU A 148 -20.43 6.39 -7.75
C GLU A 148 -20.42 6.20 -9.27
N TYR A 149 -19.42 5.54 -9.86
CA TYR A 149 -19.29 5.44 -11.32
C TYR A 149 -18.57 4.17 -11.80
N GLU A 150 -18.69 3.88 -13.10
CA GLU A 150 -18.12 2.69 -13.75
C GLU A 150 -16.59 2.73 -13.85
N LEU A 151 -15.96 1.55 -13.79
CA LEU A 151 -14.51 1.39 -13.88
C LEU A 151 -13.92 2.02 -15.16
N GLN A 152 -12.83 2.77 -15.00
CA GLN A 152 -12.08 3.36 -16.12
C GLN A 152 -10.87 2.50 -16.55
N LEU A 153 -10.55 2.53 -17.85
CA LEU A 153 -9.47 1.75 -18.47
C LEU A 153 -8.35 2.65 -19.02
N GLY A 154 -7.14 2.12 -19.15
CA GLY A 154 -5.94 2.82 -19.62
C GLY A 154 -5.32 3.78 -18.60
N PHE A 155 -5.70 3.67 -17.32
CA PHE A 155 -5.56 4.74 -16.33
C PHE A 155 -4.12 5.15 -16.02
N GLY A 156 -3.88 6.47 -15.97
CA GLY A 156 -2.54 7.06 -15.93
C GLY A 156 -1.66 6.62 -14.76
N TRP A 157 -2.18 6.63 -13.52
CA TRP A 157 -1.39 6.17 -12.36
C TRP A 157 -1.06 4.68 -12.43
N THR A 158 -1.87 3.87 -13.10
CA THR A 158 -1.69 2.40 -13.09
C THR A 158 -0.54 2.08 -14.01
N ASN A 159 -0.57 2.68 -15.20
CA ASN A 159 0.52 2.60 -16.16
C ASN A 159 1.82 3.13 -15.54
N GLY A 160 1.78 4.30 -14.90
CA GLY A 160 2.95 4.92 -14.29
C GLY A 160 3.58 4.06 -13.20
N VAL A 161 2.76 3.58 -12.25
CA VAL A 161 3.22 2.71 -11.16
C VAL A 161 3.80 1.41 -11.70
N ILE A 162 3.14 0.75 -12.65
CA ILE A 162 3.65 -0.52 -13.19
C ILE A 162 4.95 -0.34 -13.95
N MET A 163 5.05 0.70 -14.79
CA MET A 163 6.30 1.00 -15.51
C MET A 163 7.45 1.27 -14.54
N ASP A 164 7.21 2.07 -13.51
CA ASP A 164 8.22 2.40 -12.51
C ASP A 164 8.68 1.15 -11.73
N LEU A 165 7.74 0.32 -11.27
CA LEU A 165 8.08 -0.91 -10.55
C LEU A 165 8.81 -1.93 -11.43
N LEU A 166 8.48 -2.02 -12.72
CA LEU A 166 9.21 -2.86 -13.68
C LEU A 166 10.64 -2.35 -13.90
N VAL A 167 10.85 -1.04 -13.95
CA VAL A 167 12.20 -0.46 -14.02
C VAL A 167 12.98 -0.74 -12.73
N LYS A 168 12.32 -0.62 -11.58
CA LYS A 168 12.96 -0.75 -10.26
C LYS A 168 13.32 -2.19 -9.88
N TYR A 169 12.46 -3.15 -10.19
CA TYR A 169 12.58 -4.54 -9.73
C TYR A 169 12.68 -5.56 -10.86
N GLY A 170 12.70 -5.13 -12.13
CA GLY A 170 12.65 -6.02 -13.29
C GLY A 170 13.81 -7.01 -13.39
N ASP A 171 14.96 -6.70 -12.81
CA ASP A 171 16.12 -7.58 -12.71
C ASP A 171 15.92 -8.75 -11.73
N ARG A 172 15.00 -8.59 -10.76
CA ARG A 172 14.63 -9.61 -9.76
C ARG A 172 13.44 -10.46 -10.17
N LEU A 173 12.61 -9.97 -11.09
CA LEU A 173 11.42 -10.70 -11.55
C LEU A 173 11.83 -11.96 -12.33
N THR A 174 11.35 -13.11 -11.89
CA THR A 174 11.48 -14.36 -12.65
C THR A 174 10.31 -14.53 -13.63
N PRO A 175 10.53 -15.19 -14.79
CA PRO A 175 9.46 -15.56 -15.72
C PRO A 175 8.28 -16.25 -15.04
#